data_AF-A0A521ZAQ4-F1
#
_entry.id   AF-A0A521ZAQ4-F1
#
_cell.length_a   1.000
_cell.length_b   1.000
_cell.length_c   1.000
_cell.angle_alpha   90.00
_cell.angle_beta   90.00
_cell.angle_gamma   90.00
#
_symmetry.space_group_name_H-M   'P 1'
#
loop_
_entity.id
_entity.type
_entity.pdbx_description
1 polymer ?
#
loop_
_entity_poly.entity_id
_entity_poly.type
_entity_poly.pdbx_seq_one_letter_code
_entity_poly.pdbx_strand_id
1 'polypeptide(L)'
;MTTRGYEHELDRYRGTHEIDLVREWGTPVRVHTVGESRFLTFHRAEQVLIPAPPLLDAPIYTRRGLVYPWFYPPDQVVQRWCNTTFELQNDEVVGWQHDGNDCLARDRH
;
A
#
# COMPACT_ATOMS: atom_id res chain seq x y z
N MET A 1 3.44 10.80 -3.18
CA MET A 1 2.55 10.24 -2.16
C MET A 1 3.42 9.80 -1.00
N THR A 2 2.96 9.93 0.24
CA THR A 2 3.74 9.61 1.45
C THR A 2 2.91 8.81 2.43
N THR A 3 3.56 8.03 3.29
CA THR A 3 2.91 7.31 4.39
C THR A 3 2.25 8.31 5.34
N ARG A 4 2.93 9.40 5.70
CA ARG A 4 2.37 10.48 6.52
C ARG A 4 1.08 11.06 5.92
N GLY A 5 1.05 11.27 4.60
CA GLY A 5 -0.15 11.76 3.93
C GLY A 5 -1.32 10.79 4.05
N TYR A 6 -1.04 9.48 4.05
CA TYR A 6 -2.04 8.44 4.25
C TYR A 6 -2.56 8.42 5.69
N GLU A 7 -1.67 8.50 6.67
CA GLU A 7 -2.02 8.57 8.10
C GLU A 7 -2.94 9.77 8.39
N HIS A 8 -2.64 10.93 7.81
CA HIS A 8 -3.49 12.12 7.91
C HIS A 8 -4.85 11.96 7.22
N GLU A 9 -4.94 11.15 6.17
CA GLU A 9 -6.22 10.80 5.56
C GLU A 9 -7.04 9.88 6.47
N LEU A 10 -6.40 8.87 7.07
CA LEU A 10 -7.03 7.95 8.02
C LEU A 10 -7.54 8.65 9.29
N ASP A 11 -6.84 9.68 9.77
CA ASP A 11 -7.26 10.45 10.94
C ASP A 11 -8.63 11.13 10.76
N ARG A 12 -9.07 11.38 9.52
CA ARG A 12 -10.39 11.96 9.25
C ARG A 12 -11.54 11.02 9.57
N TYR A 13 -11.27 9.72 9.63
CA TYR A 13 -12.30 8.72 9.91
C TYR A 13 -12.54 8.53 11.40
N ARG A 14 -11.73 9.11 12.29
CA ARG A 14 -11.99 9.05 13.74
C ARG A 14 -13.37 9.64 14.05
N GLY A 15 -14.18 8.89 14.81
CA GLY A 15 -15.57 9.22 15.14
C GLY A 15 -16.59 8.92 14.04
N THR A 16 -16.17 8.35 12.90
CA THR A 16 -17.10 7.92 11.84
C THR A 16 -17.79 6.62 12.22
N HIS A 17 -19.06 6.48 11.88
CA HIS A 17 -19.81 5.23 12.10
C HIS A 17 -19.37 4.12 11.15
N GLU A 18 -19.48 2.87 11.61
CA GLU A 18 -19.14 1.69 10.82
C GLU A 18 -19.79 1.69 9.44
N ILE A 19 -21.08 2.02 9.38
CA ILE A 19 -21.84 1.97 8.13
C ILE A 19 -21.31 2.95 7.08
N ASP A 20 -20.85 4.13 7.51
CA ASP A 20 -20.31 5.14 6.61
C ASP A 20 -18.90 4.76 6.16
N LEU A 21 -18.11 4.16 7.06
CA LEU A 21 -16.82 3.58 6.71
C LEU A 21 -16.96 2.49 5.65
N VAL A 22 -17.91 1.56 5.82
CA VAL A 22 -18.18 0.46 4.87
C VAL A 22 -18.72 0.98 3.54
N ARG A 23 -19.48 2.08 3.54
CA ARG A 23 -19.96 2.71 2.29
C ARG A 23 -18.83 3.33 1.48
N GLU A 24 -17.84 3.93 2.14
CA GLU A 24 -16.72 4.58 1.48
C GLU A 24 -15.60 3.60 1.08
N TRP A 25 -15.26 2.67 1.97
CA TRP A 25 -14.15 1.72 1.78
C TRP A 25 -14.58 0.39 1.15
N GLY A 26 -15.88 0.10 1.11
CA GLY A 26 -16.43 -1.17 0.65
C GLY A 26 -16.54 -2.21 1.77
N THR A 27 -16.63 -3.48 1.41
CA THR A 27 -16.76 -4.56 2.39
C THR A 27 -15.40 -4.94 2.97
N PRO A 28 -15.23 -5.00 4.31
CA PRO A 28 -13.98 -5.41 4.91
C PRO A 28 -13.66 -6.87 4.56
N VAL A 29 -12.39 -7.16 4.30
CA VAL A 29 -11.92 -8.52 4.00
C VAL A 29 -11.85 -9.39 5.25
N ARG A 30 -11.80 -8.77 6.43
CA ARG A 30 -11.64 -9.44 7.70
C ARG A 30 -12.24 -8.59 8.82
N VAL A 31 -12.97 -9.27 9.71
CA VAL A 31 -13.63 -8.66 10.87
C VAL A 31 -13.28 -9.49 12.10
N HIS A 32 -12.80 -8.82 13.15
CA HIS A 32 -12.47 -9.45 14.42
C HIS A 32 -13.02 -8.64 15.59
N THR A 33 -13.56 -9.32 16.60
CA THR A 33 -14.07 -8.67 17.82
C THR A 33 -13.25 -9.15 19.00
N VAL A 34 -12.77 -8.20 19.80
CA VAL A 34 -12.00 -8.46 21.02
C VAL A 34 -12.57 -7.59 22.13
N GLY A 35 -13.23 -8.22 23.11
CA GLY A 35 -13.93 -7.49 24.16
C GLY A 35 -15.05 -6.61 23.57
N GLU A 36 -14.99 -5.31 23.85
CA GLU A 36 -15.93 -4.30 23.32
C GLU A 36 -15.45 -3.66 22.01
N SER A 37 -14.20 -3.93 21.59
CA SER A 37 -13.63 -3.39 20.35
C SER A 37 -13.88 -4.33 19.17
N ARG A 38 -14.21 -3.75 18.02
CA ARG A 38 -14.29 -4.42 16.72
C ARG A 38 -13.19 -3.90 15.80
N PHE A 39 -12.63 -4.79 15.00
CA PHE A 39 -11.55 -4.48 14.08
C PHE A 39 -11.98 -4.85 12.67
N LEU A 40 -12.04 -3.85 11.78
CA LEU A 40 -12.39 -4.01 10.38
C LEU A 40 -11.15 -3.80 9.54
N THR A 41 -10.68 -4.86 8.87
CA THR A 41 -9.53 -4.77 7.97
C THR A 41 -9.99 -4.72 6.52
N PHE A 42 -9.49 -3.72 5.82
CA PHE A 42 -9.60 -3.51 4.38
C PHE A 42 -8.28 -3.87 3.71
N HIS A 43 -8.36 -4.38 2.48
CA HIS A 43 -7.20 -4.77 1.70
C HIS A 43 -7.25 -4.13 0.32
N ARG A 44 -6.17 -3.43 -0.04
CA ARG A 44 -5.93 -2.93 -1.39
C ARG A 44 -4.66 -3.59 -1.91
N ALA A 45 -4.70 -4.11 -3.13
CA ALA A 45 -3.50 -4.60 -3.80
C ALA A 45 -3.55 -4.34 -5.30
N GLU A 46 -2.38 -4.09 -5.89
CA GLU A 46 -2.18 -3.94 -7.31
C GLU A 46 -0.88 -4.63 -7.75
N GLN A 47 -0.82 -4.99 -9.04
CA GLN A 47 0.40 -5.49 -9.67
C GLN A 47 0.94 -4.40 -10.59
N VAL A 48 2.19 -4.04 -10.40
CA VAL A 48 2.88 -3.03 -11.21
C VAL A 48 3.94 -3.70 -12.06
N LEU A 49 3.85 -3.51 -13.37
CA LEU A 49 4.87 -3.91 -14.31
C LEU A 49 5.98 -2.85 -14.32
N ILE A 50 7.19 -3.24 -13.96
CA ILE A 50 8.41 -2.46 -14.08
C ILE A 50 9.14 -2.97 -15.32
N PRO A 51 9.17 -2.19 -16.42
CA PRO A 51 9.83 -2.63 -17.64
C PRO A 51 11.33 -2.74 -17.42
N ALA A 52 11.94 -3.70 -18.11
CA ALA A 52 13.40 -3.81 -18.15
C ALA A 52 14.04 -2.51 -18.65
N PRO A 53 15.22 -2.13 -18.13
CA PRO A 53 15.96 -1.00 -18.67
C PRO A 53 16.24 -1.22 -20.17
N PRO A 54 16.23 -0.14 -20.97
CA PRO A 54 16.49 -0.25 -22.41
C PRO A 54 17.88 -0.84 -22.65
N LEU A 55 17.98 -1.59 -23.73
CA LEU A 55 19.20 -2.24 -24.14
C LEU A 55 20.27 -1.20 -24.44
N LEU A 56 21.44 -1.39 -23.82
CA LEU A 56 22.65 -0.79 -24.31
C LEU A 56 23.22 -1.75 -25.36
N ASP A 57 23.09 -1.39 -26.63
CA ASP A 57 23.81 -2.05 -27.73
C ASP A 57 25.33 -1.81 -27.67
N ALA A 58 25.80 -1.06 -26.66
CA ALA A 58 27.19 -0.70 -26.47
C ALA A 58 27.83 -1.48 -25.32
N PRO A 59 29.10 -1.92 -25.46
CA PRO A 59 29.82 -2.58 -24.39
C PRO A 59 30.01 -1.67 -23.17
N ILE A 60 29.90 -2.25 -21.98
CA ILE A 60 30.15 -1.53 -20.73
C ILE A 60 31.65 -1.56 -20.45
N TYR A 61 32.26 -0.39 -20.30
CA TYR A 61 33.65 -0.26 -19.87
C TYR A 61 33.73 -0.38 -18.35
N THR A 62 34.37 -1.44 -17.87
CA THR A 62 34.68 -1.64 -16.45
C THR A 62 36.18 -1.45 -16.20
N ARG A 63 36.57 -1.32 -14.93
CA ARG A 63 38.00 -1.31 -14.54
C ARG A 63 38.75 -2.61 -14.95
N ARG A 64 38.03 -3.67 -15.32
CA ARG A 64 38.56 -4.97 -15.76
C ARG A 64 38.48 -5.18 -17.28
N GLY A 65 38.01 -4.19 -18.05
CA GLY A 65 37.88 -4.26 -19.51
C GLY A 65 36.44 -4.13 -20.03
N LEU A 66 36.26 -4.38 -21.34
CA LEU A 66 34.95 -4.41 -22.01
C LEU A 66 34.11 -5.61 -21.52
N VAL A 67 32.85 -5.35 -21.20
CA VAL A 67 31.86 -6.40 -20.89
C VAL A 67 30.66 -6.23 -21.82
N TYR A 68 30.32 -7.30 -22.54
CA TYR A 68 29.07 -7.40 -23.29
C TYR A 68 28.00 -8.04 -22.38
N PRO A 69 26.94 -7.33 -22.01
CA PRO A 69 25.86 -7.90 -21.22
C PRO A 69 25.01 -8.81 -22.12
N TRP A 70 25.41 -10.07 -22.23
CA TRP A 70 24.60 -11.12 -22.89
C TRP A 70 23.34 -11.49 -22.08
N PHE A 71 23.14 -10.87 -20.92
CA PHE A 71 22.04 -11.15 -20.00
C PHE A 71 21.10 -9.96 -19.90
N TYR A 72 19.88 -10.20 -20.33
CA TYR A 72 18.79 -9.25 -20.39
C TYR A 72 17.94 -9.46 -19.14
N PRO A 73 17.86 -8.49 -18.22
CA PRO A 73 16.93 -8.62 -17.11
C PRO A 73 15.49 -8.62 -17.69
N PRO A 74 14.63 -9.57 -17.29
CA PRO A 74 13.23 -9.55 -17.71
C PRO A 74 12.50 -8.39 -17.04
N ASP A 75 11.33 -8.04 -17.57
CA ASP A 75 10.38 -7.17 -16.87
C ASP A 75 10.07 -7.75 -15.49
N GLN A 76 9.88 -6.85 -14.51
CA GLN A 76 9.55 -7.24 -13.15
C GLN A 76 8.10 -6.94 -12.87
N VAL A 77 7.37 -7.91 -12.30
CA VAL A 77 6.04 -7.67 -11.75
C VAL A 77 6.19 -7.52 -10.24
N VAL A 78 5.92 -6.33 -9.74
CA VAL A 78 5.97 -6.03 -8.31
C VAL A 78 4.56 -5.96 -7.75
N GLN A 79 4.32 -6.71 -6.67
CA GLN A 79 3.06 -6.63 -5.94
C GLN A 79 3.10 -5.49 -4.94
N ARG A 80 2.14 -4.59 -5.05
CA ARG A 80 1.89 -3.51 -4.10
C ARG A 80 0.63 -3.83 -3.32
N TRP A 81 0.65 -3.58 -2.02
CA TRP A 81 -0.48 -3.83 -1.16
C TRP A 81 -0.48 -2.93 0.06
N CYS A 82 -1.67 -2.73 0.60
CA CYS A 82 -1.92 -2.02 1.85
C CYS A 82 -3.11 -2.67 2.55
N ASN A 83 -2.88 -3.10 3.79
CA ASN A 83 -3.90 -3.48 4.74
C ASN A 83 -4.19 -2.27 5.63
N THR A 84 -5.46 -1.96 5.85
CA THR A 84 -5.87 -0.90 6.77
C THR A 84 -6.92 -1.46 7.71
N THR A 85 -6.61 -1.45 9.00
CA THR A 85 -7.49 -1.93 10.05
C THR A 85 -8.00 -0.74 10.84
N PHE A 86 -9.32 -0.58 10.89
CA PHE A 86 -9.97 0.36 11.78
C PHE A 86 -10.38 -0.35 13.06
N GLU A 87 -10.13 0.29 14.20
CA GLU A 87 -10.68 -0.11 15.49
C GLU A 87 -11.95 0.69 15.75
N LEU A 88 -13.01 -0.01 16.10
CA LEU A 88 -14.31 0.54 16.42
C LEU A 88 -14.69 0.20 17.85
N GLN A 89 -15.23 1.19 18.56
CA GLN A 89 -15.86 1.02 19.86
C GLN A 89 -17.19 1.75 19.82
N ASN A 90 -18.26 1.14 20.32
CA ASN A 90 -19.62 1.69 20.26
C ASN A 90 -20.07 2.10 18.84
N ASP A 91 -19.64 1.33 17.83
CA ASP A 91 -19.95 1.57 16.40
C ASP A 91 -19.29 2.81 15.79
N GLU A 92 -18.30 3.38 16.47
CA GLU A 92 -17.51 4.52 15.99
C GLU A 92 -16.03 4.16 15.89
N VAL A 93 -15.35 4.69 14.87
CA VAL A 93 -13.91 4.51 14.70
C VAL A 93 -13.14 5.27 15.78
N VAL A 94 -12.44 4.54 16.65
CA VAL A 94 -11.58 5.11 17.69
C VAL A 94 -10.11 5.18 17.27
N GLY A 95 -9.70 4.29 16.37
CA GLY A 95 -8.32 4.15 15.96
C GLY A 95 -8.16 3.48 14.60
N TRP A 96 -6.94 3.50 14.09
CA TRP A 96 -6.58 2.85 12.84
C TRP A 96 -5.14 2.36 12.91
N GLN A 97 -4.84 1.36 12.10
CA GLN A 97 -3.50 0.87 11.83
C GLN A 97 -3.41 0.49 10.36
N HIS A 98 -2.25 0.69 9.74
CA HIS A 98 -1.97 0.19 8.39
C HIS A 98 -0.69 -0.63 8.36
N ASP A 99 -0.60 -1.51 7.36
CA ASP A 99 0.57 -2.34 7.09
C ASP A 99 0.64 -2.64 5.59
N GLY A 100 1.85 -2.65 5.04
CA GLY A 100 2.08 -2.90 3.61
C GLY A 100 3.11 -1.98 2.98
N ASN A 101 3.39 -2.25 1.70
CA ASN A 101 4.42 -1.53 0.94
C ASN A 101 3.88 -0.38 0.07
N ASP A 102 2.56 -0.15 0.08
CA ASP A 102 1.91 0.88 -0.76
C ASP A 102 0.76 1.61 -0.04
N CYS A 103 0.89 1.81 1.28
CA CYS A 103 0.00 2.66 2.07
C CYS A 103 0.38 4.14 1.92
N LEU A 104 0.10 4.72 0.75
CA LEU A 104 0.53 6.07 0.38
C LEU A 104 -0.64 6.93 -0.09
N ALA A 105 -0.67 8.21 0.32
CA ALA A 105 -1.61 9.22 -0.19
C ALA A 105 -0.91 10.55 -0.49
N ARG A 106 -1.66 11.49 -1.10
CA ARG A 106 -1.16 12.85 -1.36
C ARG A 106 -1.08 13.63 -0.05
N ASP A 107 0.11 14.13 0.26
CA ASP A 107 0.32 15.05 1.36
C ASP A 107 -0.34 16.40 1.02
N ARG A 108 -1.37 16.79 1.77
CA ARG A 108 -2.05 18.09 1.61
C ARG A 108 -1.50 19.01 2.69
N HIS A 109 -0.68 19.98 2.27
CA HIS A 109 -0.20 21.08 3.11
C HIS A 109 -1.31 22.09 3.39
#